data_AF-M6GVT2-F1
#
_entry.id   AF-M6GVT2-F1
#
_cell.length_a   1.000
_cell.length_b   1.000
_cell.length_c   1.000
_cell.angle_alpha   90.00
_cell.angle_beta   90.00
_cell.angle_gamma   90.00
#
_symmetry.space_group_name_H-M   'P 1'
#
loop_
_entity.id
_entity.type
_entity.pdbx_description
1 polymer ?
#
loop_
_entity_poly.entity_id
_entity_poly.type
_entity_poly.pdbx_seq_one_letter_code
_entity_poly.pdbx_strand_id
1 'polypeptide(L)'
;MLNAGYKDENGLVVSGEIIHPKWKQEGTNKKLEFQISGSAGAWTRAYIMKTYTNLPARNVIMDILNQGNLKPGRIQLGVNKIVNFSANTELGDCIRRFCNLTKSQYWFQDGQIHFDSLDPSKKTASFF
;
A
#
# COMPACT_ATOMS: atom_id res chain seq x y z
N MET A 1 2.38 4.07 16.31
CA MET A 1 1.37 3.00 16.11
C MET A 1 0.11 3.38 16.87
N LEU A 2 -1.05 3.19 16.25
CA LEU A 2 -2.37 3.45 16.83
C LEU A 2 -3.12 2.11 16.90
N ASN A 3 -3.45 1.68 18.12
CA ASN A 3 -4.32 0.55 18.36
C ASN A 3 -5.67 1.07 18.85
N ALA A 4 -6.76 0.43 18.46
CA ALA A 4 -8.09 0.74 18.96
C ALA A 4 -8.93 -0.53 19.11
N GLY A 5 -9.94 -0.45 19.97
CA GLY A 5 -10.87 -1.52 20.26
C GLY A 5 -11.31 -1.52 21.72
N TYR A 6 -12.01 -2.57 22.12
CA TYR A 6 -12.41 -2.78 23.51
C TYR A 6 -11.23 -3.30 24.34
N LYS A 7 -11.37 -3.22 25.67
CA LYS A 7 -10.31 -3.55 26.64
C LYS A 7 -9.62 -4.90 26.34
N ASP A 8 -10.41 -5.89 25.96
CA ASP A 8 -9.97 -7.26 25.70
C ASP A 8 -10.03 -7.65 24.21
N GLU A 9 -10.51 -6.74 23.35
CA GLU A 9 -10.61 -6.91 21.90
C GLU A 9 -10.10 -5.63 21.22
N ASN A 10 -8.77 -5.49 21.12
CA ASN A 10 -8.15 -4.39 20.39
C ASN A 10 -7.14 -4.89 19.36
N GLY A 11 -6.94 -4.10 18.31
CA GLY A 11 -6.07 -4.41 17.21
C GLY A 11 -5.34 -3.18 16.68
N LEU A 12 -4.33 -3.42 15.86
CA LEU A 12 -3.61 -2.37 15.16
C LEU A 12 -4.52 -1.73 14.10
N VAL A 13 -4.73 -0.41 14.21
CA VAL A 13 -5.53 0.36 13.25
C VAL A 13 -4.63 1.04 12.22
N VAL A 14 -3.53 1.66 12.67
CA VAL A 14 -2.55 2.25 11.77
C VAL A 14 -1.14 2.24 12.37
N SER A 15 -0.15 1.88 11.56
CA SER A 15 1.27 2.04 11.86
C SER A 15 1.89 2.97 10.84
N GLY A 16 2.60 3.99 11.31
CA GLY A 16 3.22 4.98 10.45
C GLY A 16 3.71 6.20 11.22
N GLU A 17 4.11 7.23 10.48
CA GLU A 17 4.72 8.44 11.00
C GLU A 17 3.67 9.53 11.28
N ILE A 18 3.88 10.27 12.36
CA ILE A 18 3.12 11.48 12.64
C ILE A 18 3.62 12.56 11.68
N ILE A 19 2.72 13.09 10.87
CA ILE A 19 2.94 14.23 9.99
C ILE A 19 2.10 15.42 10.46
N HIS A 20 2.61 16.63 10.22
CA HIS A 20 1.90 17.89 10.48
C HIS A 20 1.23 17.99 11.87
N PRO A 21 1.96 17.84 12.99
CA PRO A 21 1.39 18.11 14.30
C PRO A 21 0.93 19.58 14.36
N LYS A 22 -0.37 19.80 14.57
CA LYS A 22 -0.96 21.14 14.65
C LYS A 22 -1.50 21.37 16.05
N TRP A 23 -1.07 22.49 16.62
CA TRP A 23 -1.56 22.93 17.91
C TRP A 23 -2.51 24.10 17.71
N LYS A 24 -3.70 24.03 18.30
CA LYS A 24 -4.70 25.10 18.24
C LYS A 24 -5.26 25.34 19.64
N GLN A 25 -5.27 26.60 20.05
CA GLN A 25 -5.99 27.03 21.24
C GLN A 25 -7.34 27.63 20.84
N GLU A 26 -8.41 27.10 21.43
CA GLU A 26 -9.78 27.59 21.25
C GLU A 26 -10.33 27.95 22.64
N GLY A 27 -10.23 29.24 23.00
CA GLY A 27 -10.56 29.73 24.34
C GLY A 27 -9.62 29.15 25.41
N THR A 28 -10.20 28.50 26.42
CA THR A 28 -9.46 27.76 27.47
C THR A 28 -9.04 26.36 27.03
N ASN A 29 -9.55 25.85 25.91
CA ASN A 29 -9.24 24.50 25.44
C ASN A 29 -7.99 24.49 24.55
N LYS A 30 -7.17 23.47 24.76
CA LYS A 30 -5.97 23.17 23.95
C LYS A 30 -6.26 21.92 23.13
N LYS A 31 -6.22 22.04 21.81
CA LYS A 31 -6.39 20.93 20.86
C LYS A 31 -5.05 20.65 20.18
N LEU A 32 -4.65 19.39 20.19
CA LEU A 32 -3.50 18.88 19.45
C LEU A 32 -4.01 17.90 18.40
N GLU A 33 -3.80 18.23 17.14
CA GLU A 33 -4.14 17.40 16.00
C GLU A 33 -2.88 16.71 15.47
N PHE A 34 -2.97 15.39 15.30
CA PHE A 34 -1.95 14.59 14.65
C PHE A 34 -2.55 14.00 13.37
N GLN A 35 -1.85 14.16 12.25
CA GLN A 35 -2.14 13.40 11.04
C GLN A 35 -1.15 12.24 11.02
N ILE A 36 -1.65 11.00 10.98
CA ILE A 36 -0.78 9.82 10.91
C ILE A 36 -0.76 9.36 9.47
N SER A 37 0.39 9.44 8.83
CA SER A 37 0.60 8.82 7.54
C SER A 37 0.95 7.36 7.83
N GLY A 38 0.12 6.41 7.42
CA GLY A 38 0.52 4.99 7.46
C GLY A 38 1.79 4.75 6.62
N SER A 39 2.28 3.53 6.48
CA SER A 39 3.27 3.22 5.43
C SER A 39 2.82 3.66 4.01
N ALA A 40 1.52 3.88 3.82
CA ALA A 40 0.89 4.54 2.68
C ALA A 40 1.15 6.08 2.57
N GLY A 41 1.86 6.70 3.51
CA GLY A 41 2.32 8.09 3.42
C GLY A 41 3.70 8.24 2.79
N ALA A 42 4.56 7.23 2.95
CA ALA A 42 5.92 7.22 2.42
C ALA A 42 5.99 6.89 0.91
N TRP A 43 5.07 6.06 0.41
CA TRP A 43 5.07 5.64 -1.01
C TRP A 43 4.56 6.70 -2.01
N THR A 44 3.92 7.78 -1.55
CA THR A 44 3.41 8.83 -2.45
C THR A 44 4.49 9.73 -3.01
N ARG A 45 5.72 9.70 -2.46
CA ARG A 45 6.84 10.56 -2.91
C ARG A 45 8.05 9.80 -3.42
N ALA A 46 8.04 8.46 -3.38
CA ALA A 46 9.12 7.64 -3.91
C ALA A 46 9.02 7.57 -5.44
N TYR A 47 10.09 7.91 -6.14
CA TYR A 47 10.19 7.78 -7.59
C TYR A 47 10.92 6.50 -7.96
N ILE A 48 10.36 5.73 -8.89
CA ILE A 48 11.06 4.64 -9.56
C ILE A 48 11.51 5.14 -10.93
N MET A 49 12.71 4.74 -11.36
CA MET A 49 13.24 5.02 -12.70
C MET A 49 13.79 3.74 -13.32
N LYS A 50 12.92 2.75 -13.52
CA LYS A 50 13.27 1.45 -14.09
C LYS A 50 12.24 1.00 -15.13
N THR A 51 12.75 0.42 -16.20
CA THR A 51 11.95 -0.27 -17.21
C THR A 51 12.21 -1.77 -17.14
N TYR A 52 11.13 -2.54 -17.21
CA TYR A 52 11.12 -3.99 -17.19
C TYR A 52 10.72 -4.51 -18.56
N THR A 53 11.47 -5.48 -19.07
CA THR A 53 11.26 -6.04 -20.40
C THR A 53 11.28 -7.56 -20.32
N ASN A 54 10.25 -8.20 -20.88
CA ASN A 54 10.13 -9.66 -20.95
C ASN A 54 10.23 -10.37 -19.58
N LEU A 55 9.62 -9.80 -18.53
CA LEU A 55 9.68 -10.35 -17.17
C LEU A 55 8.30 -10.83 -16.68
N PRO A 56 8.22 -11.88 -15.85
CA PRO A 56 6.98 -12.25 -15.18
C PRO A 56 6.43 -11.09 -14.35
N ALA A 57 5.13 -10.82 -14.46
CA ALA A 57 4.44 -9.78 -13.70
C ALA A 57 4.73 -9.86 -12.20
N ARG A 58 4.74 -11.07 -11.62
CA ARG A 58 5.07 -11.28 -10.21
C ARG A 58 6.48 -10.77 -9.84
N ASN A 59 7.47 -10.94 -10.71
CA ASN A 59 8.83 -10.46 -10.45
C ASN A 59 8.90 -8.94 -10.55
N VAL A 60 8.19 -8.36 -11.52
CA VAL A 60 8.13 -6.91 -11.71
C VAL A 60 7.52 -6.22 -10.49
N ILE A 61 6.39 -6.71 -9.97
CA ILE A 61 5.78 -6.09 -8.79
C ILE A 61 6.65 -6.25 -7.54
N MET A 62 7.29 -7.41 -7.34
CA MET A 62 8.20 -7.60 -6.20
C MET A 62 9.38 -6.62 -6.24
N ASP A 63 9.97 -6.38 -7.41
CA ASP A 63 11.06 -5.41 -7.55
C ASP A 63 10.58 -3.96 -7.29
N ILE A 64 9.40 -3.59 -7.80
CA ILE A 64 8.77 -2.29 -7.53
C ILE A 64 8.57 -2.08 -6.02
N LEU A 65 8.05 -3.11 -5.32
CA LEU A 65 7.83 -3.04 -3.88
C LEU A 65 9.13 -2.91 -3.10
N ASN A 66 10.16 -3.69 -3.48
CA ASN A 66 11.48 -3.62 -2.86
C ASN A 66 12.11 -2.23 -3.02
N GLN A 67 12.04 -1.63 -4.23
CA GLN A 67 12.55 -0.27 -4.46
C GLN A 67 11.78 0.78 -3.66
N GLY A 68 10.48 0.55 -3.45
CA GLY A 68 9.63 1.39 -2.62
C GLY A 68 9.75 1.17 -1.11
N ASN A 69 10.60 0.23 -0.66
CA ASN A 69 10.66 -0.26 0.72
C ASN A 69 9.27 -0.67 1.28
N LEU A 70 8.42 -1.21 0.41
CA LEU A 70 7.08 -1.70 0.75
C LEU A 70 7.15 -3.19 1.03
N LYS A 71 6.64 -3.59 2.20
CA LYS A 71 6.57 -5.00 2.58
C LYS A 71 5.44 -5.69 1.81
N PRO A 72 5.72 -6.73 1.00
CA PRO A 72 4.68 -7.48 0.32
C PRO A 72 3.91 -8.35 1.32
N GLY A 73 2.59 -8.29 1.25
CA GLY A 73 1.71 -9.27 1.86
C GLY A 73 1.35 -10.39 0.87
N ARG A 74 0.06 -10.73 0.80
CA ARG A 74 -0.47 -11.66 -0.20
C ARG A 74 -0.42 -11.04 -1.60
N ILE A 75 0.10 -11.78 -2.58
CA ILE A 75 0.14 -11.36 -3.98
C ILE A 75 -0.53 -12.40 -4.87
N GLN A 76 -1.74 -12.08 -5.30
CA GLN A 76 -2.53 -12.85 -6.27
C GLN A 76 -2.96 -11.94 -7.43
N LEU A 77 -2.16 -11.92 -8.50
CA LEU A 77 -2.46 -11.12 -9.68
C LEU A 77 -3.59 -11.74 -10.51
N GLY A 78 -4.45 -10.92 -11.10
CA GLY A 78 -5.54 -11.41 -11.96
C GLY A 78 -5.04 -12.06 -13.25
N VAL A 79 -4.03 -11.46 -13.86
CA VAL A 79 -3.31 -11.97 -15.02
C VAL A 79 -1.83 -12.00 -14.70
N ASN A 80 -1.31 -13.18 -14.38
CA ASN A 80 0.12 -13.40 -14.25
C ASN A 80 0.70 -13.78 -15.61
N LYS A 81 1.24 -12.79 -16.32
CA LYS A 81 1.84 -12.96 -17.65
C LYS A 81 3.24 -12.35 -17.69
N ILE A 82 3.97 -12.62 -18.77
CA ILE A 82 5.16 -11.85 -19.12
C ILE A 82 4.73 -10.44 -19.54
N VAL A 83 5.40 -9.42 -19.01
CA VAL A 83 5.05 -8.01 -19.23
C VAL A 83 6.28 -7.18 -19.64
N ASN A 84 6.00 -6.13 -20.40
CA ASN A 84 6.87 -4.97 -20.55
C ASN A 84 6.23 -3.83 -19.76
N PHE A 85 6.96 -3.25 -18.81
CA PHE A 85 6.42 -2.24 -17.90
C PHE A 85 7.45 -1.15 -17.64
N SER A 86 7.05 0.13 -17.77
CA SER A 86 7.89 1.26 -17.40
C SER A 86 7.40 1.84 -16.08
N ALA A 87 8.24 1.76 -15.07
CA ALA A 87 8.00 2.29 -13.73
C ALA A 87 8.62 3.68 -13.54
N ASN A 88 8.81 4.46 -14.63
CA ASN A 88 9.43 5.78 -14.59
C ASN A 88 8.48 6.88 -14.08
N THR A 89 7.94 6.71 -12.88
CA THR A 89 6.98 7.64 -12.26
C THR A 89 6.93 7.42 -10.74
N GLU A 90 6.06 8.15 -10.05
CA GLU A 90 5.79 7.97 -8.63
C GLU A 90 5.33 6.54 -8.34
N LEU A 91 5.78 5.98 -7.23
CA LEU A 91 5.55 4.59 -6.84
C LEU A 91 4.06 4.25 -6.75
N GLY A 92 3.23 5.16 -6.22
CA GLY A 92 1.78 5.00 -6.21
C GLY A 92 1.17 4.85 -7.61
N ASP A 93 1.61 5.69 -8.55
CA ASP A 93 1.17 5.63 -9.94
C ASP A 93 1.69 4.40 -10.68
N CYS A 94 2.93 3.96 -10.38
CA CYS A 94 3.47 2.70 -10.86
C CYS A 94 2.57 1.53 -10.44
N ILE A 95 2.27 1.40 -9.14
CA ILE A 95 1.47 0.31 -8.60
C ILE A 95 0.05 0.34 -9.19
N ARG A 96 -0.56 1.53 -9.30
CA ARG A 96 -1.87 1.70 -9.94
C ARG A 96 -1.87 1.24 -11.40
N ARG A 97 -0.90 1.68 -12.20
CA ARG A 97 -0.75 1.28 -13.62
C ARG A 97 -0.48 -0.21 -13.77
N PHE A 98 0.34 -0.77 -12.88
CA PHE A 98 0.64 -2.21 -12.85
C PHE A 98 -0.59 -3.05 -12.53
N CYS A 99 -1.40 -2.63 -11.55
CA CYS A 99 -2.67 -3.26 -11.20
C CYS A 99 -3.66 -3.24 -12.37
N ASN A 100 -3.77 -2.11 -13.08
CA ASN A 100 -4.60 -2.01 -14.29
C ASN A 100 -4.14 -2.97 -15.40
N LEU A 101 -2.83 -3.11 -15.60
CA LEU A 101 -2.24 -4.02 -16.59
C LEU A 101 -2.51 -5.49 -16.25
N THR A 102 -2.48 -5.85 -14.97
CA THR A 102 -2.64 -7.22 -14.47
C THR A 102 -4.07 -7.57 -14.04
N LYS A 103 -5.03 -6.64 -14.17
CA LYS A 103 -6.41 -6.80 -13.70
C LYS A 103 -6.49 -7.17 -12.21
N SER A 104 -5.73 -6.42 -11.42
CA SER A 104 -5.60 -6.61 -9.96
C SER A 104 -6.03 -5.35 -9.22
N GLN A 105 -6.34 -5.50 -7.94
CA GLN A 105 -6.53 -4.43 -6.97
C GLN A 105 -5.48 -4.57 -5.86
N TYR A 106 -5.26 -3.52 -5.09
CA TYR A 106 -4.33 -3.54 -3.96
C TYR A 106 -4.98 -2.91 -2.72
N TRP A 107 -4.50 -3.30 -1.55
CA TRP A 107 -4.96 -2.80 -0.25
C TRP A 107 -3.84 -2.97 0.80
N PHE A 108 -3.97 -2.29 1.93
CA PHE A 108 -2.98 -2.34 3.01
C PHE A 108 -3.58 -3.01 4.25
N GLN A 109 -2.80 -3.88 4.89
CA GLN A 109 -3.10 -4.46 6.21
C GLN A 109 -1.80 -4.79 6.93
N ASP A 110 -1.74 -4.48 8.22
CA ASP A 110 -0.59 -4.73 9.09
C ASP A 110 0.74 -4.19 8.52
N GLY A 111 0.67 -3.03 7.88
CA GLY A 111 1.82 -2.36 7.26
C GLY A 111 2.36 -3.04 6.00
N GLN A 112 1.67 -4.06 5.48
CA GLN A 112 1.98 -4.76 4.24
C GLN A 112 0.99 -4.34 3.15
N ILE A 113 1.47 -4.33 1.90
CA ILE A 113 0.61 -4.14 0.73
C ILE A 113 0.25 -5.49 0.13
N HIS A 114 -1.03 -5.72 -0.05
CA HIS A 114 -1.62 -6.93 -0.61
C HIS A 114 -2.17 -6.66 -2.01
N PHE A 115 -2.18 -7.68 -2.85
CA PHE A 115 -2.69 -7.63 -4.22
C PHE A 115 -3.62 -8.81 -4.48
N ASP A 116 -4.80 -8.51 -5.01
CA ASP A 116 -5.79 -9.53 -5.37
C ASP A 116 -6.31 -9.31 -6.78
N SER A 117 -6.83 -10.38 -7.38
CA SER A 117 -7.51 -10.28 -8.66
C SER A 117 -8.81 -9.49 -8.52
N LEU A 118 -9.11 -8.68 -9.53
CA LEU A 118 -10.45 -8.09 -9.71
C LEU A 118 -11.49 -9.13 -10.12
N ASP A 119 -11.06 -10.29 -10.62
CA ASP A 119 -11.94 -11.39 -11.01
C ASP A 119 -12.50 -12.08 -9.74
N PRO A 120 -13.82 -12.03 -9.50
CA PRO A 120 -14.44 -12.65 -8.33
C PRO A 120 -14.18 -14.16 -8.25
N SER A 121 -14.02 -14.84 -9.39
CA SER A 121 -13.75 -16.28 -9.45
C SER A 121 -12.35 -16.65 -8.95
N LYS A 122 -11.43 -15.67 -8.90
CA LYS A 122 -10.05 -15.84 -8.45
C LYS A 122 -9.82 -15.29 -7.04
N LYS A 123 -10.81 -14.65 -6.42
CA LYS A 123 -10.77 -14.31 -5.00
C LYS A 123 -10.88 -15.60 -4.21
N THR A 124 -9.77 -16.08 -3.66
CA THR A 124 -9.86 -17.11 -2.61
C THR A 124 -10.46 -16.42 -1.40
N ALA A 125 -11.72 -16.72 -1.11
CA ALA A 125 -12.41 -16.27 0.08
C ALA A 125 -11.57 -16.65 1.31
N SER A 126 -10.94 -15.67 1.93
CA SER A 126 -10.41 -15.80 3.28
C SER A 126 -11.32 -14.98 4.17
N PHE A 127 -12.32 -15.65 4.74
CA PHE A 127 -13.02 -15.19 5.94
C PHE A 127 -12.10 -15.48 7.12
N PHE A 128 -11.61 -14.45 7.79
CA PHE A 128 -11.17 -14.49 9.20
C PHE A 128 -11.43 -13.12 9.81
#